data_AF-A0A2S7YHM3-F1
#
_entry.id   AF-A0A2S7YHM3-F1
#
_cell.length_a   1.000
_cell.length_b   1.000
_cell.length_c   1.000
_cell.angle_alpha   90.00
_cell.angle_beta   90.00
_cell.angle_gamma   90.00
#
_symmetry.space_group_name_H-M   'P 1'
#
loop_
_entity.id
_entity.type
_entity.pdbx_description
1 polymer ?
#
loop_
_entity_poly.entity_id
_entity_poly.type
_entity_poly.pdbx_seq_one_letter_code
_entity_poly.pdbx_strand_id
1 'polypeptide(L)'
;MAVPTANVIAEAVLAQFGKLPAKRKPKIRDNGLHEWIPASGIVAEKDGIFTCVSLATGMKCLPASKMPSCNGVGLHDWHAEILTIRTFNRFVLDECIQLMDNGSSDLIERSSPSAGVHPFRLRRGVKLHMYASEAPCGDASMENLMAAQDDASPWDMSAEAAGEDEALRQLPGRAYFSRLGVVRRKPARSDAPPTLSKSCSDKLALKQCTSLLASLTSLFVDPSNIYISTLVMPEDQYSATACQRAFSATGRMSAIADEVTVGDYSFRPFSVATTTVQFEYSRRAVQSRSDNLTTSNLAAAWALSGIEESILGGVIQGHKPFLPKGASSMSRRRMWQACRELAGKLPEWPAIATQLDAVTYDQIKQCRLFEMRNKAKARARNVALAGWIQNTGDDTFSIE
;
A
#
# COMPACT_ATOMS: atom_id res chain seq x y z
N MET A 1 -24.34 24.51 2.60
CA MET A 1 -22.91 24.44 2.24
C MET A 1 -22.68 23.11 1.54
N ALA A 2 -21.96 23.08 0.42
CA ALA A 2 -21.61 21.83 -0.24
C ALA A 2 -20.71 20.99 0.71
N VAL A 3 -20.93 19.68 0.77
CA VAL A 3 -20.08 18.78 1.56
C VAL A 3 -18.67 18.81 0.95
N PRO A 4 -17.60 19.01 1.75
CA PRO A 4 -16.23 18.99 1.23
C PRO A 4 -15.92 17.67 0.54
N THR A 5 -15.28 17.69 -0.64
CA THR A 5 -14.93 16.48 -1.41
C THR A 5 -14.15 15.45 -0.57
N ALA A 6 -13.30 15.91 0.35
CA ALA A 6 -12.57 15.04 1.27
C ALA A 6 -13.51 14.23 2.19
N ASN A 7 -14.61 14.82 2.66
CA ASN A 7 -15.62 14.10 3.44
C ASN A 7 -16.34 13.07 2.58
N VAL A 8 -16.69 13.40 1.33
CA VAL A 8 -17.30 12.44 0.39
C VAL A 8 -16.41 11.22 0.16
N ILE A 9 -15.09 11.43 -0.03
CA ILE A 9 -14.11 10.35 -0.19
C ILE A 9 -14.03 9.49 1.08
N ALA A 10 -13.96 10.10 2.26
CA ALA A 10 -13.91 9.38 3.53
C ALA A 10 -15.21 8.58 3.76
N GLU A 11 -16.38 9.20 3.57
CA GLU A 11 -17.69 8.57 3.70
C GLU A 11 -17.85 7.38 2.74
N ALA A 12 -17.40 7.48 1.49
CA ALA A 12 -17.45 6.36 0.54
C ALA A 12 -16.72 5.12 1.08
N VAL A 13 -15.55 5.30 1.71
CA VAL A 13 -14.78 4.21 2.31
C VAL A 13 -15.41 3.71 3.62
N LEU A 14 -15.81 4.62 4.50
CA LEU A 14 -16.35 4.26 5.81
C LEU A 14 -17.75 3.64 5.72
N ALA A 15 -18.60 4.10 4.80
CA ALA A 15 -19.89 3.47 4.52
C ALA A 15 -19.69 2.05 3.99
N GLN A 16 -18.69 1.82 3.14
CA GLN A 16 -18.37 0.47 2.67
C GLN A 16 -17.83 -0.41 3.79
N PHE A 17 -16.96 0.12 4.67
CA PHE A 17 -16.52 -0.59 5.87
C PHE A 17 -17.71 -0.93 6.79
N GLY A 18 -18.69 -0.03 6.91
CA GLY A 18 -19.91 -0.23 7.67
C GLY A 18 -20.70 -1.48 7.23
N LYS A 19 -20.66 -1.82 5.92
CA LYS A 19 -21.31 -3.01 5.35
C LYS A 19 -20.57 -4.33 5.62
N LEU A 20 -19.31 -4.29 6.07
CA LEU A 20 -18.57 -5.52 6.36
C LEU A 20 -19.22 -6.32 7.49
N PRO A 21 -19.21 -7.66 7.44
CA PRO A 21 -19.72 -8.49 8.53
C PRO A 21 -19.00 -8.23 9.86
N ALA A 22 -19.72 -8.32 10.98
CA ALA A 22 -19.20 -8.05 12.32
C ALA A 22 -17.90 -8.82 12.65
N LYS A 23 -17.77 -10.06 12.16
CA LYS A 23 -16.56 -10.90 12.33
C LYS A 23 -15.27 -10.31 11.73
N ARG A 24 -15.36 -9.25 10.93
CA ARG A 24 -14.23 -8.54 10.32
C ARG A 24 -13.96 -7.18 10.94
N LYS A 25 -14.77 -6.78 11.91
CA LYS A 25 -14.62 -5.51 12.62
C LYS A 25 -13.89 -5.76 13.95
N PRO A 26 -13.13 -4.77 14.45
CA PRO A 26 -12.55 -4.84 15.78
C PRO A 26 -13.62 -5.08 16.86
N LYS A 27 -13.27 -5.85 17.89
CA LYS A 27 -14.21 -6.19 18.98
C LYS A 27 -13.72 -5.71 20.34
N ILE A 28 -14.63 -5.69 21.30
CA ILE A 28 -14.27 -5.70 22.72
C ILE A 28 -13.96 -7.16 23.07
N ARG A 29 -12.78 -7.42 23.63
CA ARG A 29 -12.38 -8.77 24.05
C ARG A 29 -13.06 -9.13 25.38
N ASP A 30 -13.11 -10.42 25.67
CA ASP A 30 -13.72 -10.95 26.90
C ASP A 30 -13.06 -10.40 28.18
N ASN A 31 -11.81 -9.93 28.08
CA ASN A 31 -11.08 -9.26 29.17
C ASN A 31 -11.28 -7.74 29.22
N GLY A 32 -12.27 -7.19 28.51
CA GLY A 32 -12.59 -5.76 28.50
C GLY A 32 -11.67 -4.89 27.64
N LEU A 33 -10.71 -5.46 26.91
CA LEU A 33 -9.86 -4.67 26.00
C LEU A 33 -10.60 -4.28 24.72
N HIS A 34 -10.63 -2.99 24.40
CA HIS A 34 -11.25 -2.45 23.18
C HIS A 34 -10.24 -2.44 22.04
N GLU A 35 -10.55 -3.16 20.96
CA GLU A 35 -9.69 -3.17 19.78
C GLU A 35 -9.83 -1.90 18.95
N TRP A 36 -8.69 -1.36 18.52
CA TRP A 36 -8.59 -0.31 17.51
C TRP A 36 -7.73 -0.77 16.33
N ILE A 37 -7.95 -0.18 15.16
CA ILE A 37 -7.21 -0.48 13.94
C ILE A 37 -7.26 0.72 12.97
N PRO A 38 -6.19 1.00 12.20
CA PRO A 38 -6.27 1.91 11.07
C PRO A 38 -7.07 1.30 9.91
N ALA A 39 -7.75 2.14 9.14
CA ALA A 39 -8.41 1.82 7.89
C ALA A 39 -7.89 2.69 6.74
N SER A 40 -7.97 2.17 5.52
CA SER A 40 -7.65 2.90 4.30
C SER A 40 -8.52 2.38 3.16
N GLY A 41 -8.74 3.21 2.14
CA GLY A 41 -9.50 2.83 0.96
C GLY A 41 -9.06 3.61 -0.28
N ILE A 42 -9.25 3.02 -1.46
CA ILE A 42 -9.11 3.70 -2.74
C ILE A 42 -10.50 3.93 -3.31
N VAL A 43 -10.76 5.17 -3.71
CA VAL A 43 -12.01 5.65 -4.27
C VAL A 43 -11.78 6.09 -5.71
N ALA A 44 -12.58 5.58 -6.64
CA ALA A 44 -12.61 6.06 -8.01
C ALA A 44 -13.62 7.21 -8.14
N GLU A 45 -13.18 8.36 -8.66
CA GLU A 45 -14.03 9.48 -9.06
C GLU A 45 -14.25 9.41 -10.57
N LYS A 46 -15.51 9.43 -11.00
CA LYS A 46 -15.90 9.56 -12.43
C LYS A 46 -17.18 10.37 -12.51
N ASP A 47 -17.17 11.45 -13.28
CA ASP A 47 -18.33 12.34 -13.48
C ASP A 47 -18.95 12.83 -12.15
N GLY A 48 -18.10 13.08 -11.14
CA GLY A 48 -18.51 13.51 -9.80
C GLY A 48 -19.04 12.39 -8.89
N ILE A 49 -19.08 11.14 -9.35
CA ILE A 49 -19.47 9.97 -8.57
C ILE A 49 -18.22 9.35 -7.94
N PHE A 50 -18.27 9.14 -6.61
CA PHE A 50 -17.17 8.59 -5.81
C PHE A 50 -17.51 7.18 -5.36
N THR A 51 -16.78 6.19 -5.87
CA THR A 51 -17.01 4.77 -5.58
C THR A 51 -15.79 4.17 -4.87
N CYS A 52 -15.97 3.65 -3.66
CA CYS A 52 -14.94 2.86 -2.98
C CYS A 52 -14.71 1.55 -3.76
N VAL A 53 -13.51 1.39 -4.33
CA VAL A 53 -13.15 0.21 -5.14
C VAL A 53 -12.31 -0.79 -4.37
N SER A 54 -11.56 -0.34 -3.38
CA SER A 54 -10.87 -1.20 -2.42
C SER A 54 -10.78 -0.57 -1.04
N LEU A 55 -10.77 -1.41 -0.02
CA LEU A 55 -10.74 -1.05 1.39
C LEU A 55 -9.89 -2.08 2.12
N ALA A 56 -9.09 -1.63 3.08
CA ALA A 56 -8.49 -2.54 4.05
C ALA A 56 -8.30 -1.89 5.42
N THR A 57 -8.24 -2.73 6.45
CA THR A 57 -7.75 -2.36 7.78
C THR A 57 -6.44 -3.07 8.07
N GLY A 58 -5.64 -2.53 9.00
CA GLY A 58 -4.46 -3.25 9.48
C GLY A 58 -3.31 -2.36 9.92
N MET A 59 -2.40 -2.96 10.69
CA MET A 59 -1.26 -2.26 11.29
C MET A 59 -0.11 -3.20 11.68
N LYS A 60 -0.02 -4.36 11.04
CA LYS A 60 1.01 -5.36 11.33
C LYS A 60 1.78 -5.70 10.07
N CYS A 61 2.96 -6.23 10.28
CA CYS A 61 3.89 -6.65 9.25
C CYS A 61 4.53 -7.96 9.67
N LEU A 62 5.03 -8.69 8.70
CA LEU A 62 5.68 -9.95 8.96
C LEU A 62 7.11 -9.73 9.48
N PRO A 63 7.55 -10.47 10.52
CA PRO A 63 8.95 -10.49 10.94
C PRO A 63 9.88 -10.98 9.84
N ALA A 64 11.11 -10.43 9.79
CA ALA A 64 12.13 -10.86 8.84
C ALA A 64 12.44 -12.36 8.95
N SER A 65 12.40 -12.92 10.16
CA SER A 65 12.65 -14.35 10.42
C SER A 65 11.64 -15.30 9.78
N LYS A 66 10.47 -14.81 9.37
CA LYS A 66 9.43 -15.61 8.69
C LYS A 66 9.51 -15.55 7.17
N MET A 67 10.31 -14.63 6.62
CA MET A 67 10.42 -14.41 5.16
C MET A 67 10.80 -15.69 4.40
N PRO A 68 11.84 -16.46 4.80
CA PRO A 68 12.25 -17.65 4.04
C PRO A 68 11.19 -18.74 3.97
N SER A 69 10.20 -18.72 4.89
CA SER A 69 9.11 -19.70 4.95
C SER A 69 7.84 -19.25 4.23
N CYS A 70 7.80 -18.03 3.68
CA CYS A 70 6.57 -17.44 3.14
C CYS A 70 6.12 -18.05 1.82
N ASN A 71 7.04 -18.47 0.95
CA ASN A 71 6.77 -19.09 -0.35
C ASN A 71 5.74 -18.34 -1.21
N GLY A 72 5.79 -17.00 -1.16
CA GLY A 72 4.85 -16.11 -1.83
C GLY A 72 3.43 -16.08 -1.25
N VAL A 73 3.15 -16.85 -0.20
CA VAL A 73 1.85 -16.98 0.49
C VAL A 73 1.66 -15.86 1.50
N GLY A 74 2.69 -15.56 2.29
CA GLY A 74 2.62 -14.57 3.35
C GLY A 74 2.56 -13.13 2.84
N LEU A 75 1.60 -12.34 3.35
CA LEU A 75 1.62 -10.88 3.21
C LEU A 75 2.72 -10.31 4.10
N HIS A 76 3.70 -9.63 3.51
CA HIS A 76 4.82 -9.05 4.28
C HIS A 76 4.41 -7.81 5.08
N ASP A 77 3.43 -7.08 4.57
CA ASP A 77 2.93 -5.85 5.16
C ASP A 77 1.44 -5.75 4.89
N TRP A 78 0.65 -5.72 5.95
CA TRP A 78 -0.78 -5.52 5.90
C TRP A 78 -1.20 -4.36 6.79
N HIS A 79 -0.39 -3.30 6.84
CA HIS A 79 -0.91 -1.99 7.20
C HIS A 79 -2.02 -1.58 6.23
N ALA A 80 -3.03 -0.89 6.73
CA ALA A 80 -4.25 -0.54 5.99
C ALA A 80 -3.93 0.07 4.61
N GLU A 81 -3.03 1.04 4.54
CA GLU A 81 -2.65 1.74 3.32
C GLU A 81 -2.03 0.78 2.29
N ILE A 82 -1.16 -0.11 2.76
CA ILE A 82 -0.45 -1.05 1.91
C ILE A 82 -1.36 -2.19 1.47
N LEU A 83 -2.17 -2.73 2.38
CA LEU A 83 -3.13 -3.78 2.05
C LEU A 83 -4.21 -3.27 1.09
N THR A 84 -4.65 -2.02 1.23
CA THR A 84 -5.59 -1.37 0.30
C THR A 84 -5.02 -1.30 -1.11
N ILE A 85 -3.75 -0.90 -1.27
CA ILE A 85 -3.08 -0.87 -2.57
C ILE A 85 -2.96 -2.28 -3.17
N ARG A 86 -2.65 -3.29 -2.35
CA ARG A 86 -2.58 -4.68 -2.83
C ARG A 86 -3.95 -5.20 -3.26
N THR A 87 -4.99 -4.86 -2.49
CA THR A 87 -6.38 -5.21 -2.77
C THR A 87 -6.87 -4.51 -4.04
N PHE A 88 -6.50 -3.25 -4.25
CA PHE A 88 -6.75 -2.53 -5.51
C PHE A 88 -6.10 -3.22 -6.71
N ASN A 89 -4.86 -3.70 -6.57
CA ASN A 89 -4.19 -4.42 -7.66
C ASN A 89 -4.86 -5.75 -7.98
N ARG A 90 -5.40 -6.44 -6.97
CA ARG A 90 -6.19 -7.65 -7.20
C ARG A 90 -7.49 -7.31 -7.92
N PHE A 91 -8.20 -6.29 -7.45
CA PHE A 91 -9.42 -5.77 -8.10
C PHE A 91 -9.19 -5.37 -9.55
N VAL A 92 -8.10 -4.67 -9.87
CA VAL A 92 -7.76 -4.31 -11.26
C VAL A 92 -7.56 -5.55 -12.14
N LEU A 93 -6.92 -6.60 -11.64
CA LEU A 93 -6.80 -7.86 -12.38
C LEU A 93 -8.15 -8.54 -12.57
N ASP A 94 -8.99 -8.58 -11.53
CA ASP A 94 -10.33 -9.14 -11.62
C ASP A 94 -11.18 -8.37 -12.65
N GLU A 95 -11.11 -7.03 -12.67
CA GLU A 95 -11.76 -6.18 -13.69
C GLU A 95 -11.26 -6.49 -15.10
N CYS A 96 -9.96 -6.69 -15.28
CA CYS A 96 -9.39 -7.06 -16.58
C CYS A 96 -9.91 -8.44 -17.04
N ILE A 97 -9.97 -9.42 -16.14
CA ILE A 97 -10.50 -10.76 -16.42
C ILE A 97 -11.99 -10.68 -16.77
N GLN A 98 -12.79 -9.96 -15.97
CA GLN A 98 -14.22 -9.77 -16.23
C GLN A 98 -14.48 -9.02 -17.54
N LEU A 99 -13.64 -8.03 -17.88
CA LEU A 99 -13.74 -7.34 -19.17
C LEU A 99 -13.48 -8.28 -20.34
N MET A 100 -12.57 -9.26 -20.19
CA MET A 100 -12.33 -10.30 -21.20
C MET A 100 -13.49 -11.28 -21.33
N ASP A 101 -14.16 -11.61 -20.22
CA ASP A 101 -15.22 -12.61 -20.20
C ASP A 101 -16.59 -12.03 -20.58
N ASN A 102 -16.91 -10.83 -20.09
CA ASN A 102 -18.24 -10.23 -20.16
C ASN A 102 -18.29 -8.92 -20.96
N GLY A 103 -17.14 -8.41 -21.43
CA GLY A 103 -17.07 -7.24 -22.31
C GLY A 103 -17.34 -5.87 -21.66
N SER A 104 -17.46 -5.78 -20.33
CA SER A 104 -17.70 -4.50 -19.65
C SER A 104 -16.88 -4.32 -18.36
N SER A 105 -16.44 -3.08 -18.13
CA SER A 105 -15.82 -2.57 -16.90
C SER A 105 -16.04 -1.06 -16.86
N ASP A 106 -16.38 -0.52 -15.70
CA ASP A 106 -16.59 0.93 -15.50
C ASP A 106 -15.29 1.71 -15.31
N LEU A 107 -14.19 0.99 -15.00
CA LEU A 107 -12.91 1.56 -14.61
C LEU A 107 -11.79 1.29 -15.60
N ILE A 108 -11.78 0.10 -16.22
CA ILE A 108 -10.73 -0.37 -17.13
C ILE A 108 -11.29 -0.49 -18.55
N GLU A 109 -10.46 -0.19 -19.55
CA GLU A 109 -10.78 -0.43 -20.96
C GLU A 109 -9.61 -1.12 -21.68
N ARG A 110 -9.92 -1.84 -22.77
CA ARG A 110 -8.89 -2.45 -23.61
C ARG A 110 -8.16 -1.38 -24.40
N SER A 111 -6.85 -1.53 -24.49
CA SER A 111 -6.02 -0.76 -25.41
C SER A 111 -6.08 -1.38 -26.80
N SER A 112 -5.90 -0.57 -27.85
CA SER A 112 -5.69 -1.12 -29.20
C SER A 112 -4.31 -1.79 -29.27
N PRO A 113 -4.18 -3.05 -29.69
CA PRO A 113 -2.89 -3.73 -29.83
C PRO A 113 -1.91 -3.01 -30.77
N SER A 114 -2.44 -2.26 -31.75
CA SER A 114 -1.62 -1.49 -32.70
C SER A 114 -1.10 -0.15 -32.16
N ALA A 115 -1.61 0.32 -31.02
CA ALA A 115 -1.32 1.65 -30.50
C ALA A 115 -0.83 1.66 -29.03
N GLY A 116 -0.84 0.52 -28.34
CA GLY A 116 -0.56 0.43 -26.91
C GLY A 116 0.69 -0.39 -26.59
N VAL A 117 1.36 -0.03 -25.50
CA VAL A 117 2.42 -0.84 -24.86
C VAL A 117 1.82 -1.86 -23.87
N HIS A 118 0.56 -1.63 -23.45
CA HIS A 118 -0.14 -2.42 -22.44
C HIS A 118 -1.52 -2.89 -22.93
N PRO A 119 -1.97 -4.11 -22.60
CA PRO A 119 -3.29 -4.64 -22.98
C PRO A 119 -4.50 -3.80 -22.54
N PHE A 120 -4.40 -3.13 -21.39
CA PHE A 120 -5.48 -2.35 -20.81
C PHE A 120 -4.98 -0.98 -20.33
N ARG A 121 -5.93 -0.09 -20.04
CA ARG A 121 -5.68 1.20 -19.39
C ARG A 121 -6.87 1.62 -18.54
N LEU A 122 -6.63 2.56 -17.63
CA LEU A 122 -7.71 3.24 -16.91
C LEU A 122 -8.56 4.05 -17.88
N ARG A 123 -9.88 4.01 -17.73
CA ARG A 123 -10.79 4.83 -18.53
C ARG A 123 -10.51 6.32 -18.35
N ARG A 124 -10.71 7.08 -19.44
CA ARG A 124 -10.58 8.54 -19.42
C ARG A 124 -11.58 9.16 -18.44
N GLY A 125 -11.17 10.23 -17.77
CA GLY A 125 -12.01 10.96 -16.81
C GLY A 125 -12.05 10.34 -15.40
N VAL A 126 -11.47 9.16 -15.20
CA VAL A 126 -11.37 8.55 -13.87
C VAL A 126 -10.19 9.12 -13.10
N LYS A 127 -10.42 9.51 -11.84
CA LYS A 127 -9.36 9.82 -10.87
C LYS A 127 -9.40 8.84 -9.69
N LEU A 128 -8.26 8.63 -9.05
CA LEU A 128 -8.15 7.75 -7.89
C LEU A 128 -7.77 8.56 -6.66
N HIS A 129 -8.54 8.43 -5.60
CA HIS A 129 -8.30 9.07 -4.31
C HIS A 129 -8.02 8.00 -3.27
N MET A 130 -7.24 8.34 -2.24
CA MET A 130 -6.94 7.43 -1.15
C MET A 130 -7.38 8.06 0.16
N TYR A 131 -8.14 7.32 0.96
CA TYR A 131 -8.43 7.67 2.35
C TYR A 131 -7.49 6.89 3.28
N ALA A 132 -7.00 7.52 4.34
CA ALA A 132 -6.32 6.87 5.46
C ALA A 132 -6.86 7.43 6.77
N SER A 133 -7.33 6.57 7.68
CA SER A 133 -7.92 6.99 8.96
C SER A 133 -6.89 7.48 9.98
N GLU A 134 -5.60 7.34 9.67
CA GLU A 134 -4.45 7.73 10.49
C GLU A 134 -3.39 8.31 9.55
N ALA A 135 -2.52 9.19 10.06
CA ALA A 135 -1.38 9.65 9.26
C ALA A 135 -0.52 8.45 8.82
N PRO A 136 -0.12 8.34 7.54
CA PRO A 136 0.68 7.22 7.07
C PRO A 136 1.97 7.09 7.88
N CYS A 137 2.19 5.93 8.51
CA CYS A 137 3.35 5.76 9.39
C CYS A 137 4.67 6.10 8.68
N GLY A 138 5.62 6.66 9.43
CA GLY A 138 6.87 7.22 8.90
C GLY A 138 6.82 8.75 8.87
N ASP A 139 7.48 9.34 7.87
CA ASP A 139 7.77 10.78 7.81
C ASP A 139 6.53 11.69 7.92
N ALA A 140 5.39 11.29 7.34
CA ALA A 140 4.15 12.06 7.39
C ALA A 140 3.44 12.06 8.75
N SER A 141 3.90 11.23 9.70
CA SER A 141 3.30 11.09 11.04
C SER A 141 4.21 11.58 12.16
N MET A 142 5.44 12.00 11.87
CA MET A 142 6.49 12.26 12.87
C MET A 142 6.10 13.38 13.84
N GLU A 143 5.48 14.44 13.35
CA GLU A 143 5.01 15.57 14.12
C GLU A 143 3.94 15.14 15.14
N ASN A 144 3.02 14.25 14.73
CA ASN A 144 2.01 13.69 15.63
C ASN A 144 2.64 12.81 16.72
N LEU A 145 3.78 12.17 16.41
CA LEU A 145 4.53 11.38 17.38
C LEU A 145 5.23 12.27 18.40
N MET A 146 5.87 13.34 17.93
CA MET A 146 6.58 14.30 18.76
C MET A 146 5.62 15.02 19.71
N ALA A 147 4.44 15.43 19.21
CA ALA A 147 3.41 16.08 20.02
C ALA A 147 2.76 15.16 21.06
N ALA A 148 2.87 13.83 20.90
CA ALA A 148 2.28 12.84 21.80
C ALA A 148 3.26 12.28 22.84
N GLN A 149 4.50 12.76 22.89
CA GLN A 149 5.51 12.35 23.88
C GLN A 149 5.71 13.46 24.93
N ASP A 150 5.69 13.09 26.22
CA ASP A 150 6.00 14.00 27.33
C ASP A 150 7.50 14.37 27.38
N ASP A 151 8.37 13.53 26.79
CA ASP A 151 9.79 13.78 26.61
C ASP A 151 10.19 13.60 25.14
N ALA A 152 10.53 14.72 24.49
CA ALA A 152 10.96 14.82 23.10
C ALA A 152 12.49 14.71 22.93
N SER A 153 13.19 14.15 23.92
CA SER A 153 14.62 13.87 23.80
C SER A 153 14.88 12.71 22.84
N PRO A 154 15.72 12.88 21.80
CA PRO A 154 16.16 11.78 20.95
C PRO A 154 16.85 10.71 21.81
N TRP A 155 16.59 9.43 21.53
CA TRP A 155 17.38 8.34 22.11
C TRP A 155 18.85 8.53 21.74
N ASP A 156 19.75 8.63 22.72
CA ASP A 156 21.18 8.73 22.47
C ASP A 156 21.68 7.45 21.77
N MET A 157 22.47 7.63 20.72
CA MET A 157 23.29 6.53 20.20
C MET A 157 24.38 6.25 21.23
N SER A 158 24.60 5.00 21.61
CA SER A 158 25.97 4.65 21.99
C SER A 158 26.82 4.85 20.74
N ALA A 159 27.75 5.81 20.80
CA ALA A 159 28.58 6.25 19.67
C ALA A 159 29.59 5.18 19.20
N GLU A 160 29.39 3.91 19.54
CA GLU A 160 30.44 2.88 19.50
C GLU A 160 30.18 1.74 18.50
N ALA A 161 29.12 1.76 17.68
CA ALA A 161 28.75 0.54 16.92
C ALA A 161 28.43 0.65 15.41
N ALA A 162 28.45 1.82 14.76
CA ALA A 162 28.34 1.86 13.30
C ALA A 162 28.78 3.22 12.74
N GLY A 163 29.51 3.21 11.63
CA GLY A 163 29.75 4.44 10.86
C GLY A 163 28.43 5.13 10.50
N GLU A 164 28.44 6.46 10.38
CA GLU A 164 27.24 7.30 10.20
C GLU A 164 26.28 6.80 9.08
N ASP A 165 26.84 6.17 8.05
CA ASP A 165 26.12 5.63 6.90
C ASP A 165 25.38 4.29 7.21
N GLU A 166 25.90 3.44 8.10
CA GLU A 166 25.21 2.21 8.52
C GLU A 166 24.06 2.48 9.50
N ALA A 167 24.23 3.43 10.42
CA ALA A 167 23.18 3.86 11.34
C ALA A 167 21.99 4.49 10.59
N LEU A 168 22.27 5.27 9.53
CA LEU A 168 21.28 5.86 8.61
C LEU A 168 20.44 4.79 7.89
N ARG A 169 21.08 3.70 7.45
CA ARG A 169 20.42 2.60 6.70
C ARG A 169 19.48 1.76 7.57
N GLN A 170 19.60 1.86 8.89
CA GLN A 170 18.93 0.93 9.82
C GLN A 170 17.76 1.52 10.62
N LEU A 171 17.34 2.77 10.42
CA LEU A 171 16.33 3.45 11.24
C LEU A 171 15.01 2.66 11.39
N PRO A 172 14.73 2.05 12.57
CA PRO A 172 13.50 1.31 12.82
C PRO A 172 12.43 2.24 13.40
N GLY A 173 11.28 2.27 12.73
CA GLY A 173 10.05 2.84 13.28
C GLY A 173 10.17 4.29 13.70
N ARG A 174 9.90 4.52 14.99
CA ARG A 174 9.89 5.83 15.66
C ARG A 174 11.22 6.21 16.29
N ALA A 175 12.25 5.36 16.16
CA ALA A 175 13.57 5.70 16.69
C ALA A 175 14.09 6.97 16.02
N TYR A 176 14.74 7.86 16.78
CA TYR A 176 15.33 9.10 16.28
C TYR A 176 14.34 10.00 15.54
N PHE A 177 13.24 10.40 16.19
CA PHE A 177 12.21 11.22 15.54
C PHE A 177 12.68 12.61 15.10
N SER A 178 13.78 13.11 15.65
CA SER A 178 14.48 14.30 15.17
C SER A 178 15.02 14.18 13.75
N ARG A 179 15.26 12.96 13.25
CA ARG A 179 15.74 12.73 11.87
C ARG A 179 14.58 12.66 10.90
N LEU A 180 14.19 13.81 10.36
CA LEU A 180 13.07 13.94 9.44
C LEU A 180 13.51 13.73 7.97
N GLY A 181 12.58 13.36 7.08
CA GLY A 181 12.81 13.23 5.64
C GLY A 181 13.54 11.96 5.19
N VAL A 182 13.90 11.06 6.10
CA VAL A 182 14.67 9.83 5.81
C VAL A 182 13.77 8.58 5.70
N VAL A 183 14.24 7.58 4.94
CA VAL A 183 13.53 6.29 4.82
C VAL A 183 13.59 5.52 6.14
N ARG A 184 12.44 4.97 6.56
CA ARG A 184 12.28 4.25 7.83
C ARG A 184 11.72 2.85 7.61
N ARG A 185 12.13 1.91 8.45
CA ARG A 185 11.54 0.56 8.51
C ARG A 185 10.41 0.52 9.54
N LYS A 186 9.59 -0.51 9.47
CA LYS A 186 8.71 -0.97 10.56
C LYS A 186 9.52 -1.94 11.45
N PRO A 187 9.05 -2.31 12.66
CA PRO A 187 7.89 -1.81 13.40
C PRO A 187 8.19 -0.51 14.15
N ALA A 188 7.14 0.14 14.66
CA ALA A 188 7.24 1.36 15.47
C ALA A 188 7.67 1.13 16.93
N ARG A 189 7.78 -0.13 17.38
CA ARG A 189 8.08 -0.52 18.76
C ARG A 189 9.42 -1.24 18.86
N SER A 190 10.16 -0.99 19.93
CA SER A 190 11.46 -1.61 20.21
C SER A 190 11.35 -3.11 20.56
N ASP A 191 10.24 -3.53 21.16
CA ASP A 191 9.97 -4.92 21.56
C ASP A 191 9.58 -5.84 20.40
N ALA A 192 9.21 -5.26 19.25
CA ALA A 192 8.65 -6.01 18.14
C ALA A 192 9.76 -6.58 17.26
N PRO A 193 9.62 -7.83 16.76
CA PRO A 193 10.62 -8.43 15.87
C PRO A 193 10.92 -7.54 14.66
N PRO A 194 12.19 -7.43 14.24
CA PRO A 194 12.55 -6.56 13.13
C PRO A 194 11.87 -7.01 11.84
N THR A 195 11.50 -6.03 11.01
CA THR A 195 11.06 -6.27 9.63
C THR A 195 11.86 -5.42 8.66
N LEU A 196 11.94 -5.88 7.41
CA LEU A 196 12.53 -5.11 6.32
C LEU A 196 11.54 -4.11 5.72
N SER A 197 10.24 -4.27 6.02
CA SER A 197 9.16 -3.45 5.47
C SER A 197 9.36 -1.96 5.76
N LYS A 198 9.30 -1.13 4.72
CA LYS A 198 9.37 0.34 4.86
C LYS A 198 8.08 0.93 5.40
N SER A 199 8.17 2.16 5.90
CA SER A 199 7.04 2.94 6.37
C SER A 199 6.00 3.17 5.25
N CYS A 200 4.75 3.45 5.64
CA CYS A 200 3.69 3.73 4.67
C CYS A 200 3.97 5.03 3.93
N SER A 201 4.50 6.05 4.61
CA SER A 201 4.98 7.30 4.00
C SER A 201 6.00 7.05 2.88
N ASP A 202 7.03 6.23 3.11
CA ASP A 202 8.05 5.94 2.09
C ASP A 202 7.48 5.15 0.91
N LYS A 203 6.56 4.24 1.19
CA LYS A 203 5.90 3.45 0.14
C LYS A 203 4.95 4.29 -0.70
N LEU A 204 4.19 5.20 -0.10
CA LEU A 204 3.33 6.14 -0.82
C LEU A 204 4.15 7.13 -1.65
N ALA A 205 5.26 7.64 -1.09
CA ALA A 205 6.20 8.47 -1.84
C ALA A 205 6.76 7.74 -3.07
N LEU A 206 7.20 6.48 -2.92
CA LEU A 206 7.64 5.67 -4.06
C LEU A 206 6.52 5.43 -5.10
N LYS A 207 5.26 5.40 -4.67
CA LYS A 207 4.10 5.22 -5.54
C LYS A 207 3.79 6.46 -6.38
N GLN A 208 4.23 7.65 -5.96
CA GLN A 208 4.23 8.84 -6.81
C GLN A 208 5.12 8.70 -8.04
N CYS A 209 6.10 7.78 -8.04
CA CYS A 209 6.98 7.54 -9.19
C CYS A 209 6.62 6.29 -9.99
N THR A 210 6.01 5.30 -9.32
CA THR A 210 5.84 3.94 -9.89
C THR A 210 4.39 3.54 -10.14
N SER A 211 3.46 4.48 -9.95
CA SER A 211 2.00 4.27 -9.96
C SER A 211 1.50 3.32 -8.87
N LEU A 212 0.19 3.33 -8.59
CA LEU A 212 -0.47 2.39 -7.69
C LEU A 212 -0.30 0.93 -8.13
N LEU A 213 0.02 0.67 -9.40
CA LEU A 213 0.22 -0.68 -9.92
C LEU A 213 1.43 -1.39 -9.27
N ALA A 214 1.17 -2.59 -8.78
CA ALA A 214 2.18 -3.58 -8.42
C ALA A 214 2.86 -4.09 -9.70
N SER A 215 4.04 -4.69 -9.56
CA SER A 215 4.80 -5.12 -10.73
C SER A 215 4.02 -6.07 -11.64
N LEU A 216 3.36 -7.10 -11.11
CA LEU A 216 2.64 -8.03 -11.97
C LEU A 216 1.49 -7.34 -12.72
N THR A 217 0.70 -6.52 -12.02
CA THR A 217 -0.43 -5.80 -12.63
C THR A 217 0.03 -4.79 -13.69
N SER A 218 1.23 -4.18 -13.53
CA SER A 218 1.79 -3.27 -14.53
C SER A 218 2.31 -3.95 -15.80
N LEU A 219 2.21 -5.27 -15.93
CA LEU A 219 2.38 -5.95 -17.22
C LEU A 219 1.14 -5.77 -18.12
N PHE A 220 -0.03 -5.60 -17.51
CA PHE A 220 -1.31 -5.63 -18.20
C PHE A 220 -1.92 -4.25 -18.39
N VAL A 221 -1.69 -3.34 -17.44
CA VAL A 221 -2.38 -2.05 -17.39
C VAL A 221 -1.39 -0.90 -17.49
N ASP A 222 -1.67 0.05 -18.37
CA ASP A 222 -0.91 1.28 -18.52
C ASP A 222 -0.85 2.05 -17.18
N PRO A 223 0.37 2.30 -16.64
CA PRO A 223 0.53 2.97 -15.36
C PRO A 223 0.26 4.47 -15.41
N SER A 224 0.24 5.10 -16.60
CA SER A 224 0.34 6.56 -16.80
C SER A 224 -0.69 7.38 -16.03
N ASN A 225 -1.90 6.85 -15.82
CA ASN A 225 -2.99 7.52 -15.12
C ASN A 225 -3.45 6.80 -13.84
N ILE A 226 -2.70 5.81 -13.35
CA ILE A 226 -3.06 5.05 -12.14
C ILE A 226 -2.24 5.54 -10.94
N TYR A 227 -2.47 6.80 -10.58
CA TYR A 227 -1.81 7.48 -9.46
C TYR A 227 -2.86 8.03 -8.51
N ILE A 228 -2.48 8.20 -7.24
CA ILE A 228 -3.31 8.91 -6.28
C ILE A 228 -3.39 10.37 -6.74
N SER A 229 -4.59 10.93 -6.79
CA SER A 229 -4.85 12.35 -7.03
C SER A 229 -4.93 13.11 -5.71
N THR A 230 -5.59 12.52 -4.71
CA THR A 230 -5.72 13.10 -3.36
C THR A 230 -5.56 12.03 -2.29
N LEU A 231 -4.74 12.32 -1.28
CA LEU A 231 -4.68 11.57 -0.03
C LEU A 231 -5.50 12.33 1.03
N VAL A 232 -6.57 11.71 1.51
CA VAL A 232 -7.46 12.23 2.55
C VAL A 232 -7.11 11.59 3.89
N MET A 233 -6.94 12.41 4.93
CA MET A 233 -6.73 11.96 6.31
C MET A 233 -7.45 12.87 7.32
N PRO A 234 -7.71 12.43 8.57
CA PRO A 234 -8.32 13.27 9.59
C PRO A 234 -7.52 14.56 9.85
N GLU A 235 -8.23 15.65 10.15
CA GLU A 235 -7.62 16.95 10.49
C GLU A 235 -6.60 16.85 11.62
N ASP A 236 -6.94 16.11 12.67
CA ASP A 236 -6.09 15.87 13.84
C ASP A 236 -4.92 14.91 13.60
N GLN A 237 -4.77 14.42 12.37
CA GLN A 237 -3.62 13.63 11.92
C GLN A 237 -2.79 14.36 10.89
N TYR A 238 -3.26 15.50 10.40
CA TYR A 238 -2.59 16.24 9.36
C TYR A 238 -1.55 17.19 9.95
N SER A 239 -0.31 17.04 9.46
CA SER A 239 0.72 18.06 9.61
C SER A 239 1.14 18.53 8.22
N ALA A 240 0.93 19.81 7.94
CA ALA A 240 1.31 20.42 6.66
C ALA A 240 2.82 20.27 6.41
N THR A 241 3.64 20.56 7.41
CA THR A 241 5.10 20.40 7.37
C THR A 241 5.50 18.95 7.09
N ALA A 242 4.88 17.99 7.77
CA ALA A 242 5.16 16.56 7.58
C ALA A 242 4.83 16.10 6.17
N CYS A 243 3.63 16.45 5.70
CA CYS A 243 3.12 16.04 4.39
C CYS A 243 3.92 16.71 3.26
N GLN A 244 4.25 17.99 3.40
CA GLN A 244 5.09 18.71 2.44
C GLN A 244 6.46 18.04 2.35
N ARG A 245 7.12 17.77 3.47
CA ARG A 245 8.41 17.09 3.50
C ARG A 245 8.33 15.67 2.91
N ALA A 246 7.31 14.90 3.27
CA ALA A 246 7.21 13.48 2.90
C ALA A 246 6.84 13.24 1.43
N PHE A 247 5.99 14.09 0.84
CA PHE A 247 5.33 13.79 -0.44
C PHE A 247 5.51 14.87 -1.52
N SER A 248 5.78 16.13 -1.17
CA SER A 248 5.75 17.22 -2.15
C SER A 248 7.02 17.32 -3.00
N ALA A 249 6.89 17.98 -4.16
CA ALA A 249 7.99 18.40 -5.02
C ALA A 249 8.97 19.38 -4.35
N THR A 250 8.59 20.00 -3.22
CA THR A 250 9.48 20.88 -2.44
C THR A 250 10.08 20.18 -1.23
N GLY A 251 9.65 18.95 -0.95
CA GLY A 251 10.14 18.14 0.16
C GLY A 251 11.26 17.21 -0.27
N ARG A 252 11.33 16.02 0.33
CA ARG A 252 12.34 15.00 0.01
C ARG A 252 12.25 14.45 -1.42
N MET A 253 11.12 14.69 -2.09
CA MET A 253 10.90 14.26 -3.48
C MET A 253 11.36 15.31 -4.51
N SER A 254 11.93 16.44 -4.07
CA SER A 254 12.36 17.54 -4.95
C SER A 254 13.35 17.13 -6.02
N ALA A 255 14.32 16.28 -5.66
CA ALA A 255 15.37 15.86 -6.58
C ALA A 255 14.86 15.02 -7.77
N ILE A 256 13.61 14.56 -7.75
CA ILE A 256 12.97 13.85 -8.87
C ILE A 256 11.77 14.60 -9.46
N ALA A 257 11.45 15.80 -8.95
CA ALA A 257 10.24 16.53 -9.33
C ALA A 257 10.32 17.09 -10.76
N ASP A 258 11.51 17.56 -11.15
CA ASP A 258 11.76 18.18 -12.46
C ASP A 258 12.38 17.20 -13.47
N GLU A 259 12.43 15.90 -13.14
CA GLU A 259 13.02 14.89 -14.01
C GLU A 259 12.12 14.48 -15.18
N VAL A 260 12.77 14.14 -16.30
CA VAL A 260 12.09 13.60 -17.50
C VAL A 260 11.47 12.24 -17.18
N THR A 261 10.35 11.96 -17.84
CA THR A 261 9.62 10.68 -17.71
C THR A 261 10.51 9.48 -18.09
N VAL A 262 10.47 8.42 -17.29
CA VAL A 262 11.18 7.15 -17.52
C VAL A 262 10.19 6.12 -18.08
N GLY A 263 10.08 6.03 -19.39
CA GLY A 263 9.05 5.20 -20.06
C GLY A 263 7.65 5.74 -19.78
N ASP A 264 6.78 4.94 -19.18
CA ASP A 264 5.42 5.35 -18.79
C ASP A 264 5.35 5.89 -17.34
N TYR A 265 6.50 6.05 -16.69
CA TYR A 265 6.60 6.39 -15.27
C TYR A 265 7.20 7.79 -15.06
N SER A 266 6.50 8.61 -14.29
CA SER A 266 6.98 9.92 -13.85
C SER A 266 6.60 10.16 -12.40
N PHE A 267 7.25 11.15 -11.77
CA PHE A 267 6.80 11.67 -10.49
C PHE A 267 5.47 12.41 -10.67
N ARG A 268 4.42 11.91 -10.00
CA ARG A 268 3.08 12.50 -9.98
C ARG A 268 2.67 12.78 -8.53
N PRO A 269 2.78 14.04 -8.08
CA PRO A 269 2.35 14.39 -6.74
C PRO A 269 0.85 14.32 -6.58
N PHE A 270 0.41 13.91 -5.39
CA PHE A 270 -0.98 14.01 -4.96
C PHE A 270 -1.15 15.20 -4.02
N SER A 271 -2.35 15.77 -3.99
CA SER A 271 -2.73 16.71 -2.94
C SER A 271 -3.04 15.97 -1.64
N VAL A 272 -2.77 16.62 -0.50
CA VAL A 272 -3.25 16.13 0.80
C VAL A 272 -4.42 17.00 1.21
N ALA A 273 -5.53 16.36 1.57
CA ALA A 273 -6.73 17.03 2.05
C ALA A 273 -7.15 16.44 3.40
N THR A 274 -7.85 17.24 4.19
CA THR A 274 -8.31 16.84 5.51
C THR A 274 -9.80 16.53 5.51
N THR A 275 -10.23 15.66 6.42
CA THR A 275 -11.64 15.34 6.64
C THR A 275 -11.99 15.44 8.12
N THR A 276 -13.22 15.87 8.39
CA THR A 276 -13.83 15.84 9.72
C THR A 276 -14.50 14.49 10.01
N VAL A 277 -14.58 13.60 9.02
CA VAL A 277 -15.25 12.30 9.14
C VAL A 277 -14.32 11.33 9.88
N GLN A 278 -14.73 10.92 11.08
CA GLN A 278 -13.93 10.08 11.95
C GLN A 278 -14.24 8.59 11.74
N PHE A 279 -13.18 7.77 11.70
CA PHE A 279 -13.32 6.32 11.72
C PHE A 279 -13.57 5.81 13.14
N GLU A 280 -14.69 5.10 13.35
CA GLU A 280 -15.15 4.64 14.68
C GLU A 280 -14.20 3.66 15.40
N TYR A 281 -13.27 3.03 14.68
CA TYR A 281 -12.25 2.14 15.22
C TYR A 281 -10.83 2.71 15.13
N SER A 282 -10.68 4.00 14.80
CA SER A 282 -9.43 4.73 14.96
C SER A 282 -9.00 4.73 16.43
N ARG A 283 -7.70 4.89 16.71
CA ARG A 283 -7.22 4.88 18.10
C ARG A 283 -7.93 5.94 18.94
N ARG A 284 -8.12 7.13 18.38
CA ARG A 284 -8.73 8.28 19.05
C ARG A 284 -10.20 8.05 19.37
N ALA A 285 -10.98 7.54 18.41
CA ALA A 285 -12.40 7.21 18.62
C ALA A 285 -12.59 6.08 19.65
N VAL A 286 -11.65 5.14 19.74
CA VAL A 286 -11.69 4.09 20.77
C VAL A 286 -11.27 4.64 22.14
N GLN A 287 -10.27 5.52 22.18
CA GLN A 287 -9.79 6.13 23.43
C GLN A 287 -10.88 7.00 24.07
N SER A 288 -11.69 7.72 23.29
CA SER A 288 -12.77 8.55 23.83
C SER A 288 -13.89 7.75 24.50
N ARG A 289 -13.93 6.43 24.33
CA ARG A 289 -14.93 5.54 24.94
C ARG A 289 -14.38 4.53 25.95
N SER A 290 -13.05 4.36 26.03
CA SER A 290 -12.41 3.41 26.96
C SER A 290 -10.92 3.68 27.07
N ASP A 291 -10.38 3.59 28.29
CA ASP A 291 -8.93 3.66 28.54
C ASP A 291 -8.21 2.32 28.34
N ASN A 292 -8.96 1.22 28.19
CA ASN A 292 -8.44 -0.13 28.05
C ASN A 292 -8.28 -0.53 26.56
N LEU A 293 -7.32 0.07 25.86
CA LEU A 293 -7.13 -0.17 24.42
C LEU A 293 -6.17 -1.31 24.12
N THR A 294 -6.43 -2.01 23.02
CA THR A 294 -5.45 -2.90 22.38
C THR A 294 -5.50 -2.75 20.87
N THR A 295 -4.37 -2.99 20.19
CA THR A 295 -4.39 -3.10 18.72
C THR A 295 -5.13 -4.36 18.30
N SER A 296 -5.93 -4.29 17.24
CA SER A 296 -6.42 -5.48 16.55
C SER A 296 -5.29 -6.21 15.83
N ASN A 297 -5.30 -7.54 15.90
CA ASN A 297 -4.43 -8.40 15.09
C ASN A 297 -5.11 -8.84 13.78
N LEU A 298 -6.43 -8.69 13.70
CA LEU A 298 -7.24 -9.07 12.55
C LEU A 298 -7.35 -7.87 11.60
N ALA A 299 -6.87 -8.04 10.38
CA ALA A 299 -7.07 -7.10 9.29
C ALA A 299 -8.23 -7.58 8.40
N ALA A 300 -8.94 -6.63 7.79
CA ALA A 300 -9.93 -6.90 6.76
C ALA A 300 -9.43 -6.38 5.42
N ALA A 301 -9.76 -7.07 4.33
CA ALA A 301 -9.59 -6.58 2.98
C ALA A 301 -10.87 -6.79 2.20
N TRP A 302 -11.27 -5.77 1.45
CA TRP A 302 -12.46 -5.79 0.61
C TRP A 302 -12.18 -5.12 -0.73
N ALA A 303 -12.73 -5.67 -1.80
CA ALA A 303 -12.71 -5.04 -3.12
C ALA A 303 -14.04 -5.20 -3.83
N LEU A 304 -14.36 -4.25 -4.71
CA LEU A 304 -15.62 -4.21 -5.44
C LEU A 304 -15.84 -5.46 -6.32
N SER A 305 -14.77 -6.13 -6.75
CA SER A 305 -14.82 -7.41 -7.50
C SER A 305 -15.33 -8.61 -6.70
N GLY A 306 -15.66 -8.42 -5.41
CA GLY A 306 -16.17 -9.49 -4.54
C GLY A 306 -15.14 -10.09 -3.58
N ILE A 307 -13.91 -9.53 -3.54
CA ILE A 307 -12.91 -9.92 -2.54
C ILE A 307 -13.39 -9.49 -1.15
N GLU A 308 -13.40 -10.42 -0.19
CA GLU A 308 -13.72 -10.15 1.21
C GLU A 308 -12.96 -11.09 2.17
N GLU A 309 -11.74 -10.71 2.56
CA GLU A 309 -10.82 -11.55 3.33
C GLU A 309 -10.58 -11.01 4.74
N SER A 310 -10.46 -11.94 5.70
CA SER A 310 -9.90 -11.67 7.02
C SER A 310 -8.44 -12.12 7.04
N ILE A 311 -7.52 -11.24 7.40
CA ILE A 311 -6.08 -11.50 7.42
C ILE A 311 -5.57 -11.57 8.86
N LEU A 312 -4.89 -12.66 9.20
CA LEU A 312 -4.24 -12.86 10.49
C LEU A 312 -2.86 -13.50 10.26
N GLY A 313 -1.81 -12.91 10.82
CA GLY A 313 -0.44 -13.44 10.65
C GLY A 313 0.06 -13.44 9.20
N GLY A 314 -0.50 -12.57 8.36
CA GLY A 314 -0.14 -12.46 6.94
C GLY A 314 -0.81 -13.49 6.02
N VAL A 315 -1.77 -14.28 6.50
CA VAL A 315 -2.56 -15.25 5.71
C VAL A 315 -4.06 -15.09 6.00
N ILE A 316 -4.90 -15.80 5.24
CA ILE A 316 -6.34 -15.86 5.52
C ILE A 316 -6.56 -16.45 6.92
N GLN A 317 -7.39 -15.79 7.74
CA GLN A 317 -7.73 -16.20 9.09
C GLN A 317 -8.24 -17.65 9.11
N GLY A 318 -7.79 -18.44 10.10
CA GLY A 318 -8.19 -19.83 10.27
C GLY A 318 -7.31 -20.85 9.52
N HIS A 319 -6.33 -20.38 8.74
CA HIS A 319 -5.38 -21.26 8.05
C HIS A 319 -4.03 -21.33 8.74
N LYS A 320 -3.35 -22.47 8.57
CA LYS A 320 -1.95 -22.62 8.98
C LYS A 320 -1.08 -21.62 8.19
N PRO A 321 -0.11 -20.94 8.84
CA PRO A 321 0.77 -20.00 8.17
C PRO A 321 1.48 -20.62 6.96
N PHE A 322 1.57 -19.83 5.89
CA PHE A 322 2.37 -20.07 4.68
C PHE A 322 2.08 -21.35 3.89
N LEU A 323 0.95 -22.02 4.15
CA LEU A 323 0.43 -23.05 3.25
C LEU A 323 -0.37 -22.41 2.11
N PRO A 324 -0.28 -22.91 0.86
CA PRO A 324 -1.00 -22.35 -0.28
C PRO A 324 -2.52 -22.18 -0.05
N LYS A 325 -3.14 -23.08 0.71
CA LYS A 325 -4.56 -23.01 1.07
C LYS A 325 -4.93 -21.75 1.85
N GLY A 326 -4.00 -21.21 2.65
CA GLY A 326 -4.19 -19.97 3.41
C GLY A 326 -3.75 -18.71 2.67
N ALA A 327 -3.29 -18.82 1.42
CA ALA A 327 -2.83 -17.69 0.65
C ALA A 327 -3.97 -16.72 0.34
N SER A 328 -3.84 -15.49 0.86
CA SER A 328 -4.69 -14.35 0.49
C SER A 328 -4.68 -14.13 -1.01
N SER A 329 -5.79 -13.69 -1.58
CA SER A 329 -5.92 -13.28 -2.98
C SER A 329 -4.94 -12.17 -3.36
N MET A 330 -4.50 -11.39 -2.37
CA MET A 330 -3.51 -10.33 -2.49
C MET A 330 -2.07 -10.81 -2.27
N SER A 331 -1.81 -12.09 -2.00
CA SER A 331 -0.46 -12.66 -1.85
C SER A 331 0.30 -12.68 -3.18
N ARG A 332 1.64 -12.76 -3.15
CA ARG A 332 2.43 -12.78 -4.41
C ARG A 332 2.08 -14.02 -5.25
N ARG A 333 1.88 -15.16 -4.59
CA ARG A 333 1.45 -16.42 -5.21
C ARG A 333 0.10 -16.31 -5.91
N ARG A 334 -0.94 -15.81 -5.21
CA ARG A 334 -2.28 -15.65 -5.81
C ARG A 334 -2.32 -14.60 -6.90
N MET A 335 -1.57 -13.50 -6.75
CA MET A 335 -1.45 -12.47 -7.79
C MET A 335 -0.77 -13.03 -9.04
N TRP A 336 0.26 -13.86 -8.91
CA TRP A 336 0.90 -14.53 -10.05
C TRP A 336 -0.07 -15.49 -10.75
N GLN A 337 -0.81 -16.30 -9.99
CA GLN A 337 -1.85 -17.18 -10.57
C GLN A 337 -2.90 -16.38 -11.37
N ALA A 338 -3.44 -15.30 -10.81
CA ALA A 338 -4.40 -14.44 -11.52
C ALA A 338 -3.81 -13.80 -12.79
N CYS A 339 -2.51 -13.46 -12.77
CA CYS A 339 -1.83 -12.96 -13.96
C CYS A 339 -1.68 -14.03 -15.05
N ARG A 340 -1.38 -15.29 -14.70
CA ARG A 340 -1.33 -16.39 -15.69
C ARG A 340 -2.69 -16.64 -16.32
N GLU A 341 -3.75 -16.61 -15.51
CA GLU A 341 -5.12 -16.71 -16.00
C GLU A 341 -5.44 -15.60 -17.01
N LEU A 342 -5.18 -14.34 -16.66
CA LEU A 342 -5.41 -13.21 -17.56
C LEU A 342 -4.56 -13.29 -18.84
N ALA A 343 -3.29 -13.68 -18.72
CA ALA A 343 -2.41 -13.85 -19.88
C ALA A 343 -2.92 -14.93 -20.86
N GLY A 344 -3.50 -16.02 -20.34
CA GLY A 344 -4.14 -17.06 -21.17
C GLY A 344 -5.34 -16.56 -21.98
N LYS A 345 -5.95 -15.43 -21.57
CA LYS A 345 -7.05 -14.76 -22.29
C LYS A 345 -6.55 -13.70 -23.29
N LEU A 346 -5.24 -13.50 -23.41
CA LEU A 346 -4.60 -12.45 -24.22
C LEU A 346 -3.60 -13.02 -25.23
N PRO A 347 -4.03 -13.84 -26.20
CA PRO A 347 -3.13 -14.46 -27.19
C PRO A 347 -2.34 -13.45 -28.03
N GLU A 348 -2.84 -12.22 -28.16
CA GLU A 348 -2.18 -11.12 -28.87
C GLU A 348 -1.02 -10.48 -28.08
N TRP A 349 -0.79 -10.88 -26.82
CA TRP A 349 0.31 -10.41 -25.96
C TRP A 349 1.24 -11.56 -25.51
N PRO A 350 1.86 -12.31 -26.43
CA PRO A 350 2.59 -13.53 -26.09
C PRO A 350 3.79 -13.31 -25.15
N ALA A 351 4.45 -12.15 -25.23
CA ALA A 351 5.58 -11.81 -24.37
C ALA A 351 5.20 -11.79 -22.87
N ILE A 352 3.96 -11.43 -22.54
CA ILE A 352 3.48 -11.43 -21.15
C ILE A 352 3.30 -12.87 -20.66
N ALA A 353 2.66 -13.73 -21.45
CA ALA A 353 2.48 -15.14 -21.12
C ALA A 353 3.82 -15.85 -20.94
N THR A 354 4.74 -15.72 -21.91
CA THR A 354 6.11 -16.26 -21.82
C THR A 354 6.81 -15.82 -20.54
N GLN A 355 6.63 -14.57 -20.14
CA GLN A 355 7.27 -14.08 -18.92
C GLN A 355 6.68 -14.68 -17.65
N LEU A 356 5.37 -14.92 -17.61
CA LEU A 356 4.67 -15.47 -16.44
C LEU A 356 4.82 -16.99 -16.31
N ASP A 357 5.34 -17.66 -17.34
CA ASP A 357 5.75 -19.07 -17.31
C ASP A 357 7.19 -19.29 -16.79
N ALA A 358 7.85 -18.24 -16.30
CA ALA A 358 9.14 -18.39 -15.62
C ALA A 358 9.03 -19.27 -14.36
N VAL A 359 10.10 -19.97 -14.01
CA VAL A 359 10.10 -20.97 -12.93
C VAL A 359 9.92 -20.32 -11.55
N THR A 360 10.55 -19.16 -11.33
CA THR A 360 10.51 -18.47 -10.03
C THR A 360 9.95 -17.06 -10.15
N TYR A 361 9.39 -16.56 -9.04
CA TYR A 361 8.89 -15.19 -8.98
C TYR A 361 10.00 -14.14 -9.20
N ASP A 362 11.23 -14.43 -8.79
CA ASP A 362 12.40 -13.57 -9.03
C ASP A 362 12.69 -13.44 -10.53
N GLN A 363 12.70 -14.56 -11.28
CA GLN A 363 12.87 -14.54 -12.73
C GLN A 363 11.80 -13.69 -13.42
N ILE A 364 10.55 -13.73 -12.94
CA ILE A 364 9.49 -12.83 -13.40
C ILE A 364 9.89 -11.37 -13.22
N LYS A 365 10.42 -11.02 -12.05
CA LYS A 365 10.73 -9.65 -11.69
C LYS A 365 11.92 -9.06 -12.45
N GLN A 366 12.80 -9.89 -13.02
CA GLN A 366 14.04 -9.51 -13.72
C GLN A 366 13.88 -9.31 -15.24
N CYS A 367 12.67 -9.42 -15.77
CA CYS A 367 12.44 -9.33 -17.21
C CYS A 367 12.52 -7.90 -17.79
N ARG A 368 12.70 -7.85 -19.12
CA ARG A 368 12.76 -6.59 -19.89
C ARG A 368 11.46 -5.80 -19.83
N LEU A 369 10.30 -6.46 -19.68
CA LEU A 369 9.01 -5.77 -19.52
C LEU A 369 8.95 -4.89 -18.26
N PHE A 370 9.82 -5.14 -17.27
CA PHE A 370 9.95 -4.31 -16.08
C PHE A 370 11.09 -3.30 -16.14
N GLU A 371 11.84 -3.19 -17.23
CA GLU A 371 13.05 -2.36 -17.27
C GLU A 371 12.76 -0.89 -16.93
N MET A 372 11.78 -0.26 -17.59
CA MET A 372 11.42 1.14 -17.33
C MET A 372 10.92 1.34 -15.90
N ARG A 373 10.07 0.43 -15.43
CA ARG A 373 9.56 0.44 -14.05
C ARG A 373 10.69 0.31 -13.02
N ASN A 374 11.65 -0.58 -13.28
CA ASN A 374 12.78 -0.84 -12.40
C ASN A 374 13.75 0.34 -12.40
N LYS A 375 13.98 0.99 -13.55
CA LYS A 375 14.75 2.25 -13.65
C LYS A 375 14.09 3.38 -12.85
N ALA A 376 12.80 3.64 -13.04
CA ALA A 376 12.05 4.65 -12.29
C ALA A 376 12.09 4.39 -10.77
N LYS A 377 11.89 3.13 -10.38
CA LYS A 377 11.94 2.70 -8.97
C LYS A 377 13.34 2.83 -8.36
N ALA A 378 14.39 2.47 -9.10
CA ALA A 378 15.77 2.60 -8.65
C ALA A 378 16.16 4.08 -8.51
N ARG A 379 15.77 4.93 -9.48
CA ARG A 379 15.99 6.38 -9.43
C ARG A 379 15.36 7.00 -8.18
N ALA A 380 14.07 6.76 -7.96
CA ALA A 380 13.36 7.27 -6.79
C ALA A 380 14.01 6.84 -5.46
N ARG A 381 14.45 5.57 -5.37
CA ARG A 381 15.14 5.03 -4.18
C ARG A 381 16.51 5.64 -3.96
N ASN A 382 17.28 5.86 -5.01
CA ASN A 382 18.66 6.32 -4.88
C ASN A 382 18.72 7.83 -4.62
N VAL A 383 17.74 8.59 -5.13
CA VAL A 383 17.80 10.06 -5.16
C VAL A 383 16.89 10.70 -4.12
N ALA A 384 15.62 10.31 -4.06
CA ALA A 384 14.63 10.92 -3.17
C ALA A 384 14.40 10.13 -1.87
N LEU A 385 14.61 8.81 -1.92
CA LEU A 385 14.37 7.89 -0.81
C LEU A 385 15.65 7.14 -0.42
N ALA A 386 16.75 7.90 -0.29
CA ALA A 386 18.06 7.36 0.06
C ALA A 386 18.01 6.54 1.36
N GLY A 387 18.80 5.47 1.42
CA GLY A 387 18.77 4.49 2.52
C GLY A 387 17.71 3.38 2.35
N TRP A 388 17.02 3.30 1.20
CA TRP A 388 16.09 2.22 0.94
C TRP A 388 16.78 0.85 0.81
N ILE A 389 16.78 0.05 1.88
CA ILE A 389 17.15 -1.37 1.82
C ILE A 389 16.02 -2.20 1.19
N GLN A 390 16.31 -2.98 0.16
CA GLN A 390 15.34 -3.89 -0.46
C GLN A 390 14.99 -5.08 0.44
N ASN A 391 13.72 -5.46 0.47
CA ASN A 391 13.29 -6.72 1.08
C ASN A 391 13.72 -7.88 0.19
N THR A 392 14.39 -8.87 0.77
CA THR A 392 14.82 -10.13 0.11
C THR A 392 14.23 -11.33 0.84
N GLY A 393 14.38 -12.54 0.26
CA GLY A 393 14.11 -13.81 0.96
C GLY A 393 12.69 -14.36 0.79
N ASP A 394 11.93 -13.93 -0.22
CA ASP A 394 10.62 -14.51 -0.57
C ASP A 394 10.26 -14.24 -2.05
N ASP A 395 11.21 -14.54 -2.93
CA ASP A 395 11.14 -14.34 -4.38
C ASP A 395 11.58 -15.58 -5.18
N THR A 396 12.24 -16.55 -4.56
CA THR A 396 12.67 -17.79 -5.22
C THR A 396 11.59 -18.87 -5.34
N PHE A 397 10.35 -18.59 -4.90
CA PHE A 397 9.25 -19.56 -4.93
C PHE A 397 8.68 -19.76 -6.35
N SER A 398 8.12 -20.95 -6.60
CA SER A 398 7.36 -21.34 -7.81
C SER A 398 5.87 -21.56 -7.50
N ILE A 399 5.01 -21.55 -8.53
CA ILE A 399 3.55 -21.78 -8.38
C ILE A 399 3.03 -23.06 -9.06
N GLU A 400 3.94 -23.88 -9.58
CA GLU A 400 3.67 -25.23 -10.09
C GLU A 400 3.33 -26.21 -8.98
#